data_AF-A0A251SC70-F1
#
_entry.id   AF-A0A251SC70-F1
#
_cell.length_a   1.000
_cell.length_b   1.000
_cell.length_c   1.000
_cell.angle_alpha   90.00
_cell.angle_beta   90.00
_cell.angle_gamma   90.00
#
_symmetry.space_group_name_H-M   'P 1'
#
loop_
_entity.id
_entity.type
_entity.pdbx_description
1 polymer ?
#
loop_
_entity_poly.entity_id
_entity_poly.type
_entity_poly.pdbx_seq_one_letter_code
_entity_poly.pdbx_strand_id
1 'polypeptide(L)'
;MVICRCGFQTVIRTSHTDANPGRQFHCCPRQGTRGCGFVAWVIPPICPMCSELLAKLDRTTSMNEDVGRKLFAEKKKTESSIFHKLDEVFHIHNDQVIRCN
;
A
#
# COMPACT_ATOMS: atom_id res chain seq x y z
N MET A 1 6.39 0.74 21.26
CA MET A 1 7.44 -0.31 21.24
C MET A 1 7.55 -0.82 19.81
N VAL A 2 8.74 -0.85 19.21
CA VAL A 2 8.94 -1.29 17.81
C VAL A 2 9.50 -2.71 17.79
N ILE A 3 8.79 -3.63 17.13
CA ILE A 3 9.10 -5.08 17.05
C ILE A 3 9.59 -5.42 15.64
N CYS A 4 10.66 -6.21 15.54
CA CYS A 4 11.18 -6.64 14.24
C CYS A 4 10.42 -7.88 13.71
N ARG A 5 10.71 -8.29 12.46
CA ARG A 5 10.09 -9.49 11.84
C ARG A 5 10.41 -10.81 12.56
N CYS A 6 11.42 -10.84 13.41
CA CYS A 6 11.72 -12.01 14.25
C CYS A 6 10.89 -12.06 15.55
N GLY A 7 10.05 -11.05 15.81
CA GLY A 7 9.28 -10.94 17.06
C GLY A 7 10.05 -10.34 18.24
N PHE A 8 11.29 -9.89 18.04
CA PHE A 8 12.09 -9.26 19.10
C PHE A 8 11.91 -7.75 19.14
N GLN A 9 12.04 -7.19 20.34
CA GLN A 9 12.19 -5.75 20.51
C GLN A 9 13.42 -5.26 19.74
N THR A 10 13.22 -4.18 18.98
CA THR A 10 14.31 -3.55 18.22
C THR A 10 15.26 -2.79 19.13
N VAL A 11 16.49 -2.60 18.65
CA VAL A 11 17.49 -1.70 19.24
C VAL A 11 17.66 -0.47 18.37
N ILE A 12 18.02 0.67 18.95
CA ILE A 12 18.29 1.89 18.20
C ILE A 12 19.80 1.94 17.88
N ARG A 13 20.14 2.23 16.63
CA ARG A 13 21.51 2.48 16.17
C ARG A 13 21.58 3.81 15.43
N THR A 14 22.79 4.36 15.32
CA THR A 14 23.07 5.59 14.57
C THR A 14 23.67 5.23 13.21
N SER A 15 23.22 5.90 12.16
CA SER A 15 23.77 5.76 10.83
C SER A 15 25.07 6.54 10.69
N HIS A 16 26.09 5.87 10.15
CA HIS A 16 27.42 6.43 9.86
C HIS A 16 27.71 6.50 8.35
N THR A 17 26.67 6.36 7.52
CA THR A 17 26.81 6.52 6.07
C THR A 17 26.70 7.99 5.67
N ASP A 18 27.41 8.40 4.62
CA ASP A 18 27.37 9.78 4.10
C ASP A 18 25.96 10.23 3.68
N ALA A 19 25.08 9.30 3.29
CA ALA A 19 23.70 9.62 2.91
C ALA A 19 22.79 9.99 4.10
N ASN A 20 23.10 9.52 5.31
CA ASN A 20 22.26 9.71 6.51
C ASN A 20 23.12 9.82 7.78
N PRO A 21 24.08 10.75 7.84
CA PRO A 21 25.00 10.82 8.97
C PRO A 21 24.24 11.21 10.25
N GLY A 22 24.51 10.50 11.35
CA GLY A 22 23.97 10.83 12.68
C GLY A 22 22.49 10.49 12.89
N ARG A 23 21.77 10.02 11.86
CA ARG A 23 20.34 9.68 11.98
C ARG A 23 20.16 8.35 12.72
N GLN A 24 19.22 8.30 13.65
CA GLN A 24 18.92 7.09 14.42
C GLN A 24 17.87 6.21 13.76
N PHE A 25 18.03 4.89 13.85
CA PHE A 25 17.07 3.90 13.35
C PHE A 25 16.92 2.71 14.29
N HIS A 26 15.70 2.17 14.35
CA HIS A 26 15.39 0.87 14.91
C HIS A 26 15.91 -0.24 14.01
N CYS A 27 16.59 -1.24 14.57
CA CYS A 27 16.98 -2.44 13.85
C CYS A 27 16.78 -3.72 14.65
N CYS A 28 16.79 -4.87 13.97
CA CYS A 28 16.78 -6.16 14.62
C CYS A 28 18.04 -6.32 15.51
N PRO A 29 17.91 -6.84 16.75
CA PRO A 29 19.08 -7.09 17.60
C PRO A 29 19.97 -8.21 17.07
N ARG A 30 19.41 -9.14 16.28
CA ARG A 30 20.18 -10.22 15.64
C ARG A 30 20.91 -9.68 14.41
N GLN A 31 22.20 -9.98 14.29
CA GLN A 31 23.08 -9.48 13.22
C GLN A 31 23.42 -10.56 12.18
N GLY A 32 23.91 -10.13 11.01
CA GLY A 32 24.32 -11.01 9.93
C GLY A 32 23.17 -11.87 9.39
N THR A 33 23.48 -13.10 9.00
CA THR A 33 22.51 -14.06 8.43
C THR A 33 21.40 -14.47 9.41
N ARG A 34 21.56 -14.21 10.71
CA ARG A 34 20.55 -14.48 11.75
C ARG A 34 19.56 -13.33 11.97
N GLY A 35 19.85 -12.15 11.41
CA GLY A 35 18.99 -10.98 11.47
C GLY A 35 17.97 -10.97 10.34
N CYS A 36 16.77 -10.47 10.60
CA CYS A 36 15.75 -10.32 9.55
C CYS A 36 15.97 -9.09 8.65
N GLY A 37 17.01 -8.27 8.90
CA GLY A 37 17.24 -7.03 8.15
C GLY A 37 16.16 -5.96 8.36
N PHE A 38 15.46 -5.96 9.51
CA PHE A 38 14.50 -4.89 9.82
C PHE A 38 15.23 -3.58 10.10
N VAL A 39 14.79 -2.50 9.46
CA VAL A 39 15.26 -1.12 9.65
C VAL A 39 14.06 -0.18 9.61
N ALA A 40 13.93 0.71 10.59
CA ALA A 40 12.94 1.79 10.58
C ALA A 40 13.54 3.05 11.23
N TRP A 41 13.43 4.21 10.58
CA TRP A 41 14.01 5.44 11.10
C TRP A 41 13.29 5.92 12.37
N VAL A 42 14.06 6.41 13.35
CA VAL A 42 13.51 7.11 14.50
C VAL A 42 12.99 8.45 14.01
N ILE A 43 11.73 8.75 14.35
CA ILE A 43 11.15 10.07 14.14
C ILE A 43 11.54 10.89 15.38
N PRO A 44 12.42 11.91 15.24
CA PRO A 44 12.75 12.77 16.37
C PRO A 44 11.48 13.45 16.88
N PRO A 45 11.43 13.90 18.15
CA PRO A 45 10.30 14.68 18.65
C PRO A 45 10.12 15.90 17.75
N ILE A 46 9.04 15.89 16.98
CA ILE A 46 8.69 16.97 16.07
C ILE A 46 7.83 17.96 16.85
N CYS A 47 7.87 19.25 16.48
CA CYS A 47 7.03 20.22 17.17
C CYS A 47 5.54 19.83 17.05
N PRO A 48 4.68 20.23 18.01
CA PRO A 48 3.26 19.84 18.01
C PRO A 48 2.53 20.14 16.69
N MET A 49 2.89 21.27 16.04
CA MET A 49 2.35 21.65 14.74
C MET A 49 2.69 20.63 13.64
N CYS A 50 3.93 20.17 13.59
CA CYS A 50 4.35 19.16 12.61
C CYS A 50 3.69 17.80 12.87
N SER A 51 3.47 17.44 14.14
CA SER A 51 2.76 16.21 14.49
C SER A 51 1.32 16.21 13.98
N GLU A 52 0.61 17.33 14.11
CA GLU A 52 -0.75 17.48 13.58
C GLU A 52 -0.78 17.44 12.04
N LEU A 53 0.21 18.08 11.39
CA LEU A 53 0.32 18.04 9.93
C LEU A 53 0.57 16.62 9.42
N LEU A 54 1.43 15.84 10.08
CA LEU A 54 1.65 14.44 9.72
C LEU A 54 0.41 13.58 9.94
N ALA A 55 -0.30 13.77 11.05
CA ALA A 55 -1.54 13.05 11.30
C ALA A 55 -2.62 13.35 10.24
N LYS A 56 -2.71 14.61 9.77
CA LYS A 56 -3.59 14.99 8.66
C LYS A 56 -3.15 14.35 7.34
N LEU A 57 -1.85 14.31 7.09
CA LEU A 57 -1.30 13.67 5.89
C LEU A 57 -1.63 12.17 5.90
N ASP A 58 -1.38 11.48 7.00
CA ASP A 58 -1.68 10.06 7.17
C ASP A 58 -3.17 9.77 6.91
N ARG A 59 -4.07 10.55 7.52
CA ARG A 59 -5.53 10.42 7.27
C ARG A 59 -5.87 10.61 5.79
N THR A 60 -5.29 11.63 5.16
CA THR A 60 -5.51 11.91 3.74
C THR A 60 -5.02 10.77 2.86
N THR A 61 -3.84 10.20 3.16
CA THR A 61 -3.32 9.05 2.41
C THR A 61 -4.23 7.83 2.54
N SER A 62 -4.69 7.49 3.75
CA SER A 62 -5.64 6.40 3.98
C SER A 62 -6.94 6.60 3.21
N MET A 63 -7.50 7.82 3.24
CA MET A 63 -8.73 8.14 2.49
C MET A 63 -8.53 7.97 0.98
N ASN A 64 -7.40 8.44 0.44
CA ASN A 64 -7.09 8.31 -0.97
C ASN A 64 -6.94 6.84 -1.40
N GLU A 65 -6.33 6.00 -0.56
CA GLU A 65 -6.26 4.57 -0.80
C GLU A 65 -7.64 3.90 -0.81
N ASP A 66 -8.53 4.29 0.11
CA ASP A 66 -9.92 3.79 0.14
C ASP A 66 -10.69 4.19 -1.11
N VAL A 67 -10.57 5.44 -1.54
CA VAL A 67 -11.16 5.92 -2.80
C VAL A 67 -10.59 5.14 -3.98
N GLY A 68 -9.26 4.95 -4.04
CA GLY A 68 -8.61 4.15 -5.07
C GLY A 68 -9.14 2.71 -5.13
N ARG A 69 -9.32 2.05 -3.97
CA ARG A 69 -9.92 0.72 -3.88
C ARG A 69 -11.35 0.68 -4.41
N LYS A 70 -12.18 1.65 -4.04
CA LYS A 70 -13.58 1.76 -4.49
C LYS A 70 -13.66 1.96 -6.00
N LEU A 71 -12.91 2.91 -6.53
CA LEU A 71 -12.86 3.19 -7.97
C LEU A 71 -12.39 1.98 -8.77
N PHE A 72 -11.38 1.26 -8.28
CA PHE A 72 -10.91 0.03 -8.93
C PHE A 72 -11.99 -1.06 -8.94
N ALA A 73 -12.71 -1.25 -7.82
CA ALA A 73 -13.80 -2.22 -7.74
C ALA A 73 -14.99 -1.85 -8.64
N GLU A 74 -15.36 -0.57 -8.70
CA GLU A 74 -16.41 -0.06 -9.58
C GLU A 74 -16.04 -0.23 -11.05
N LYS A 75 -14.80 0.12 -11.43
CA LYS A 75 -14.29 -0.10 -12.79
C LYS A 75 -14.43 -1.57 -13.20
N LYS A 76 -14.02 -2.51 -12.34
CA LYS A 76 -14.13 -3.95 -12.61
C LYS A 76 -15.58 -4.40 -12.79
N LYS A 77 -16.51 -3.87 -11.99
CA LYS A 77 -17.95 -4.15 -12.14
C LYS A 77 -18.48 -3.64 -13.48
N THR A 78 -18.12 -2.41 -13.84
CA THR A 78 -18.53 -1.79 -15.11
C THR A 78 -18.00 -2.56 -16.31
N GLU A 79 -16.72 -2.95 -16.29
CA GLU A 79 -16.11 -3.79 -17.33
C GLU A 79 -16.87 -5.11 -17.47
N SER A 80 -17.13 -5.81 -16.37
CA SER A 80 -17.91 -7.06 -16.38
C SER A 80 -19.32 -6.87 -16.95
N SER A 81 -19.99 -5.77 -16.64
CA SER A 81 -21.32 -5.47 -17.18
C SER A 81 -21.28 -5.19 -18.68
N ILE A 82 -20.26 -4.48 -19.16
CA ILE A 82 -20.06 -4.23 -20.60
C ILE A 82 -19.84 -5.56 -21.34
N PHE A 83 -18.98 -6.43 -20.83
CA PHE A 83 -18.73 -7.74 -21.44
C PHE A 83 -20.01 -8.57 -21.55
N HIS A 84 -20.82 -8.63 -20.49
CA HIS A 84 -22.10 -9.36 -20.53
C HIS A 84 -23.07 -8.77 -21.57
N LYS A 85 -23.16 -7.44 -21.69
CA LYS A 85 -24.02 -6.79 -22.69
C LYS A 85 -23.54 -7.07 -24.12
N LEU A 86 -22.23 -7.08 -24.34
CA LEU A 86 -21.66 -7.40 -25.65
C LEU A 86 -21.97 -8.85 -26.04
N ASP A 87 -21.88 -9.78 -25.10
CA ASP A 87 -22.21 -11.20 -25.30
C ASP A 87 -23.70 -11.38 -25.64
N GLU A 88 -24.59 -10.70 -24.91
CA GLU A 88 -26.03 -10.72 -25.18
C GLU A 88 -26.37 -10.19 -26.58
N VAL A 89 -25.76 -9.07 -27.00
CA VAL A 89 -25.95 -8.50 -28.34
C VAL A 89 -25.42 -9.45 -29.42
N PHE A 90 -24.26 -10.09 -29.18
CA PHE A 90 -23.68 -11.05 -30.10
C PHE A 90 -24.58 -12.28 -30.28
N HIS A 91 -25.12 -12.82 -29.18
CA HIS A 91 -26.07 -13.93 -29.21
C HIS A 91 -27.35 -13.59 -29.98
N ILE A 92 -27.96 -12.43 -29.70
CA ILE A 92 -29.15 -11.97 -30.42
C ILE A 92 -28.87 -11.84 -31.92
N HIS A 93 -27.72 -11.26 -32.29
CA HIS A 93 -27.37 -11.09 -33.70
C HIS A 93 -27.20 -12.45 -34.40
N ASN A 94 -26.51 -13.40 -33.76
CA ASN A 94 -26.29 -14.73 -34.33
C ASN A 94 -27.61 -15.50 -34.51
N ASP A 95 -28.51 -15.45 -33.52
CA ASP A 95 -29.83 -16.07 -33.60
C ASP A 95 -30.69 -15.48 -34.73
N GLN A 96 -30.62 -14.16 -34.96
CA GLN A 96 -31.34 -13.51 -36.06
C GLN A 96 -30.78 -13.92 -37.44
N VAL A 97 -29.46 -14.03 -37.58
CA VAL A 97 -28.82 -14.48 -38.83
C VAL A 97 -29.20 -15.92 -39.16
N ILE A 98 -29.22 -16.82 -38.16
CA ILE A 98 -29.61 -18.22 -38.35
C ILE A 98 -31.07 -18.35 -38.80
N ARG A 99 -31.99 -17.54 -38.26
CA ARG A 99 -33.42 -17.59 -38.62
C ARG A 99 -33.74 -17.04 -40.02
N CYS A 100 -32.82 -16.31 -40.64
CA CYS A 100 -32.99 -15.73 -41.98
C CYS A 100 -32.43 -16.60 -43.12
N ASN A 101 -31.78 -17.73 -42.81
CA ASN A 101 -31.34 -18.76 -43.77
C ASN A 101 -32.24 -20.00 -43.70
#